data_AF-A0A7H9B6K3-F1
#
_entry.id   AF-A0A7H9B6K3-F1
#
_cell.length_a   1.000
_cell.length_b   1.000
_cell.length_c   1.000
_cell.angle_alpha   90.00
_cell.angle_beta   90.00
_cell.angle_gamma   90.00
#
_symmetry.space_group_name_H-M   'P 1'
#
loop_
_entity.id
_entity.type
_entity.pdbx_description
1 polymer ?
#
loop_
_entity_poly.entity_id
_entity_poly.type
_entity_poly.pdbx_seq_one_letter_code
_entity_poly.pdbx_strand_id
1 'polypeptide(L)'
;MLRAIGHAVRPKCKRFSTMGMVLQKALFNDKNRANPIKLPDRDDLLNMSEQLKIQSCATSTRAQNQLNTMKYQDILTSNGFHSKQSESIVALLLEILNDEFYSSYNKKYLKNMELENQSHLFHAAETELKFAIQNSRESQLNDQHLQLMKLLRDVDSLHDEINEMIINLLQKDSKVDFNNQKIENTLLQKQIKMELNNCSHKITTKILGNTRSDIENFRWQTTRSGLLAILVLVFMIMGGASFSRRVAASNVPVQVTLHTVNPEEGDRDEGDTEEEDEN
;
A
#
# COMPACT_ATOMS: atom_id res chain seq x y z
N MET A 1 -16.34 0.05 -48.71
CA MET A 1 -17.12 0.05 -47.44
C MET A 1 -16.14 -0.09 -46.29
N LEU A 2 -16.18 0.78 -45.28
CA LEU A 2 -15.48 0.56 -44.00
C LEU A 2 -16.47 0.71 -42.83
N ARG A 3 -16.60 -0.36 -42.03
CA ARG A 3 -17.12 -0.36 -40.65
C ARG A 3 -16.24 -1.36 -39.89
N ALA A 4 -15.44 -0.94 -38.91
CA ALA A 4 -15.79 -0.34 -37.62
C ALA A 4 -16.22 -1.38 -36.58
N ILE A 5 -15.24 -1.97 -35.89
CA ILE A 5 -15.39 -2.56 -34.54
C ILE A 5 -14.24 -2.00 -33.69
N GLY A 6 -14.55 -1.07 -32.80
CA GLY A 6 -13.62 -0.54 -31.81
C GLY A 6 -14.27 -0.59 -30.43
N HIS A 7 -14.01 -1.66 -29.66
CA HIS A 7 -14.68 -1.91 -28.39
C HIS A 7 -13.77 -1.57 -27.20
N ALA A 8 -13.74 -0.28 -26.84
CA ALA A 8 -12.93 0.21 -25.72
C ALA A 8 -13.60 -0.08 -24.37
N VAL A 9 -13.05 -1.02 -23.60
CA VAL A 9 -13.48 -1.31 -22.21
C VAL A 9 -13.00 -0.17 -21.30
N ARG A 10 -13.93 0.60 -20.73
CA ARG A 10 -13.61 1.69 -19.78
C ARG A 10 -13.68 1.19 -18.32
N PRO A 11 -12.59 1.26 -17.52
CA PRO A 11 -12.69 1.06 -16.08
C PRO A 11 -13.41 2.25 -15.40
N LYS A 12 -14.23 1.96 -14.39
CA LYS A 12 -15.03 2.98 -13.67
C LYS A 12 -14.24 3.64 -12.53
N CYS A 13 -13.29 4.52 -12.85
CA CYS A 13 -12.67 5.40 -11.84
C CYS A 13 -13.69 6.44 -11.34
N LYS A 14 -14.34 6.18 -10.20
CA LYS A 14 -15.31 7.09 -9.56
C LYS A 14 -15.09 7.39 -8.06
N ARG A 15 -13.95 6.99 -7.47
CA ARG A 15 -13.61 7.31 -6.06
C ARG A 15 -12.49 8.35 -5.85
N PHE A 16 -11.63 8.62 -6.85
CA PHE A 16 -10.48 9.51 -6.67
C PHE A 16 -10.81 11.01 -6.60
N SER A 17 -12.00 11.45 -7.06
CA SER A 17 -12.32 12.88 -7.20
C SER A 17 -12.60 13.61 -5.88
N THR A 18 -13.02 12.92 -4.82
CA THR A 18 -13.43 13.56 -3.56
C THR A 18 -12.26 13.83 -2.62
N MET A 19 -11.24 12.95 -2.60
CA MET A 19 -10.10 13.09 -1.68
C MET A 19 -9.17 14.24 -2.09
N GLY A 20 -8.95 14.44 -3.39
CA GLY A 20 -8.18 15.59 -3.91
C GLY A 20 -8.80 16.95 -3.55
N MET A 21 -10.13 17.07 -3.57
CA MET A 21 -10.81 18.31 -3.17
C MET A 21 -10.68 18.61 -1.67
N VAL A 22 -10.58 17.59 -0.80
CA VAL A 22 -10.36 17.78 0.64
C VAL A 22 -8.95 18.31 0.90
N LEU A 23 -7.93 17.71 0.26
CA LEU A 23 -6.54 18.19 0.34
C LEU A 23 -6.40 19.63 -0.19
N GLN A 24 -7.02 19.94 -1.33
CA GLN A 24 -6.95 21.29 -1.91
C GLN A 24 -7.68 22.34 -1.06
N LYS A 25 -8.77 21.99 -0.36
CA LYS A 25 -9.39 22.87 0.65
C LYS A 25 -8.53 23.04 1.90
N ALA A 26 -7.88 21.98 2.39
CA ALA A 26 -7.02 22.06 3.56
C ALA A 26 -5.84 23.00 3.34
N LEU A 27 -5.17 22.92 2.19
CA LEU A 27 -4.04 23.80 1.83
C LEU A 27 -4.44 25.26 1.57
N PHE A 28 -5.69 25.53 1.18
CA PHE A 28 -6.15 26.91 0.94
C PHE A 28 -6.69 27.61 2.20
N ASN A 29 -7.15 26.86 3.19
CA ASN A 29 -7.78 27.43 4.40
C ASN A 29 -6.77 27.97 5.43
N ASP A 30 -5.52 27.50 5.41
CA ASP A 30 -4.48 27.88 6.38
C ASP A 30 -4.05 29.36 6.26
N LYS A 31 -4.30 29.98 5.09
CA LYS A 31 -4.09 31.43 4.87
C LYS A 31 -4.86 32.34 5.83
N ASN A 32 -5.90 31.83 6.49
CA ASN A 32 -6.68 32.56 7.49
C ASN A 32 -6.18 32.32 8.94
N ARG A 33 -5.09 31.56 9.15
CA ARG A 33 -4.52 31.28 10.48
C ARG A 33 -3.22 32.02 10.80
N ALA A 34 -2.75 32.85 9.87
CA ALA A 34 -1.89 33.98 10.23
C ALA A 34 -2.70 34.95 11.10
N ASN A 35 -2.76 34.66 12.41
CA ASN A 35 -3.39 35.50 13.40
C ASN A 35 -2.71 36.87 13.30
N PRO A 36 -3.40 37.95 12.86
CA PRO A 36 -2.74 39.20 12.54
C PRO A 36 -2.02 39.67 13.80
N ILE A 37 -0.70 39.86 13.69
CA ILE A 37 0.12 40.29 14.82
C ILE A 37 -0.50 41.58 15.32
N LYS A 38 -1.08 41.53 16.53
CA LYS A 38 -1.44 42.73 17.26
C LYS A 38 -0.13 43.42 17.61
N LEU A 39 0.30 44.26 16.69
CA LEU A 39 1.12 45.41 17.00
C LEU A 39 0.46 46.10 18.21
N PRO A 40 1.23 46.53 19.23
CA PRO A 40 0.72 47.38 20.30
C PRO A 40 -0.18 48.47 19.71
N ASP A 41 -1.34 48.71 20.33
CA ASP A 41 -2.28 49.65 19.74
C ASP A 41 -1.65 51.05 19.74
N ARG A 42 -2.00 51.89 18.76
CA ARG A 42 -1.39 53.23 18.67
C ARG A 42 -1.58 54.02 19.97
N ASP A 43 -2.67 53.74 20.66
CA ASP A 43 -3.05 54.35 21.93
C ASP A 43 -2.12 53.97 23.09
N ASP A 44 -1.54 52.76 23.13
CA ASP A 44 -0.54 52.36 24.15
C ASP A 44 0.79 53.11 23.94
N LEU A 45 1.23 53.23 22.69
CA LEU A 45 2.44 53.98 22.32
C LEU A 45 2.25 55.49 22.55
N LEU A 46 1.06 56.01 22.25
CA LEU A 46 0.67 57.39 22.55
C LEU A 46 0.67 57.63 24.07
N ASN A 47 0.04 56.76 24.87
CA ASN A 47 -0.04 56.88 26.33
C ASN A 47 1.36 56.92 26.99
N MET A 48 2.29 56.05 26.58
CA MET A 48 3.68 56.13 27.02
C MET A 48 4.35 57.45 26.60
N SER A 49 4.09 57.93 25.38
CA SER A 49 4.63 59.22 24.91
C SER A 49 4.06 60.43 25.66
N GLU A 50 2.78 60.38 26.06
CA GLU A 50 2.10 61.44 26.80
C GLU A 50 2.60 61.53 28.25
N GLN A 51 2.77 60.39 28.93
CA GLN A 51 3.35 60.36 30.27
C GLN A 51 4.77 60.97 30.30
N LEU A 52 5.61 60.66 29.30
CA LEU A 52 6.93 61.26 29.14
C LEU A 52 6.88 62.76 28.80
N LYS A 53 5.90 63.19 27.98
CA LYS A 53 5.65 64.61 27.67
C LYS A 53 5.23 65.42 28.89
N ILE A 54 4.37 64.86 29.74
CA ILE A 54 3.92 65.47 30.99
C ILE A 54 5.11 65.63 31.94
N GLN A 55 5.97 64.60 32.06
CA GLN A 55 7.19 64.66 32.87
C GLN A 55 8.18 65.72 32.37
N SER A 56 8.32 65.93 31.06
CA SER A 56 9.19 66.99 30.49
C SER A 56 8.55 68.38 30.46
N CYS A 57 7.31 68.57 30.93
CA CYS A 57 6.61 69.85 30.95
C CYS A 57 6.79 70.63 32.28
N ALA A 58 7.86 70.34 33.02
CA ALA A 58 8.20 71.01 34.28
C ALA A 58 8.67 72.46 34.07
N THR A 59 7.70 73.36 33.87
CA THR A 59 7.75 74.83 34.05
C THR A 59 9.08 75.53 33.73
N SER A 60 9.11 76.26 32.60
CA SER A 60 10.21 77.18 32.25
C SER A 60 10.60 78.06 33.44
N THR A 61 11.77 77.79 34.03
CA THR A 61 12.20 78.47 35.24
C THR A 61 12.70 79.86 34.87
N ARG A 62 12.05 80.90 35.42
CA ARG A 62 12.33 82.31 35.12
C ARG A 62 13.03 82.98 36.29
N ALA A 63 14.01 83.85 36.01
CA ALA A 63 14.82 84.57 37.01
C ALA A 63 14.00 85.14 38.18
N GLN A 64 12.87 85.75 37.82
CA GLN A 64 11.93 86.45 38.69
C GLN A 64 11.32 85.56 39.80
N ASN A 65 11.35 84.23 39.63
CA ASN A 65 10.79 83.28 40.60
C ASN A 65 11.87 82.60 41.48
N GLN A 66 13.16 82.92 41.26
CA GLN A 66 14.30 82.36 41.99
C GLN A 66 15.11 83.41 42.77
N LEU A 67 15.02 84.69 42.38
CA LEU A 67 15.68 85.81 43.07
C LEU A 67 14.69 86.53 44.00
N ASN A 68 15.01 86.55 45.29
CA ASN A 68 14.24 87.32 46.28
C ASN A 68 14.66 88.80 46.25
N THR A 69 14.02 89.58 45.36
CA THR A 69 14.24 91.02 45.15
C THR A 69 14.31 91.82 46.45
N MET A 70 13.38 91.56 47.38
CA MET A 70 13.28 92.25 48.67
C MET A 70 14.57 92.11 49.49
N LYS A 71 15.05 90.87 49.66
CA LYS A 71 16.29 90.57 50.41
C LYS A 71 17.51 91.30 49.84
N TYR A 72 17.62 91.46 48.53
CA TYR A 72 18.72 92.21 47.92
C TYR A 72 18.57 93.73 48.10
N GLN A 73 17.34 94.25 48.09
CA GLN A 73 17.07 95.67 48.40
C GLN A 73 17.39 96.01 49.85
N ASP A 74 17.08 95.13 50.80
CA ASP A 74 17.44 95.26 52.23
C ASP A 74 18.97 95.24 52.44
N ILE A 75 19.69 94.37 51.73
CA ILE A 75 21.17 94.31 51.77
C ILE A 75 21.79 95.59 51.19
N LEU A 76 21.29 96.09 50.07
CA LEU A 76 21.83 97.31 49.45
C LEU A 76 21.55 98.55 50.31
N THR A 77 20.33 98.69 50.85
CA THR A 77 19.99 99.84 51.73
C THR A 77 20.75 99.81 53.06
N SER A 78 20.98 98.65 53.67
CA SER A 78 21.83 98.52 54.87
C SER A 78 23.32 98.81 54.62
N ASN A 79 23.78 98.75 53.36
CA ASN A 79 25.11 99.19 52.94
C ASN A 79 25.17 100.66 52.50
N GLY A 80 24.12 101.45 52.77
CA GLY A 80 24.11 102.90 52.55
C GLY A 80 23.65 103.37 51.16
N PHE A 81 23.22 102.47 50.27
CA PHE A 81 22.63 102.86 48.99
C PHE A 81 21.20 103.42 49.17
N HIS A 82 20.86 104.49 48.44
CA HIS A 82 19.52 105.06 48.50
C HIS A 82 18.50 104.10 47.86
N SER A 83 17.29 103.97 48.44
CA SER A 83 16.31 102.93 48.05
C SER A 83 16.05 102.86 46.53
N LYS A 84 15.90 104.00 45.85
CA LYS A 84 15.72 104.06 44.38
C LYS A 84 16.93 103.56 43.58
N GLN A 85 18.14 103.76 44.09
CA GLN A 85 19.36 103.23 43.47
C GLN A 85 19.43 101.71 43.66
N SER A 86 19.10 101.22 44.86
CA SER A 86 19.00 99.79 45.15
C SER A 86 17.97 99.09 44.26
N GLU A 87 16.80 99.70 44.09
CA GLU A 87 15.73 99.25 43.18
C GLU A 87 16.23 99.17 41.72
N SER A 88 16.87 100.23 41.20
CA SER A 88 17.43 100.22 39.84
C SER A 88 18.55 99.19 39.65
N ILE A 89 19.43 99.00 40.64
CA ILE A 89 20.51 98.00 40.59
C ILE A 89 19.93 96.58 40.56
N VAL A 90 18.93 96.29 41.40
CA VAL A 90 18.28 94.96 41.42
C VAL A 90 17.46 94.74 40.15
N ALA A 91 16.80 95.76 39.59
CA ALA A 91 16.10 95.66 38.32
C ALA A 91 17.05 95.32 37.15
N LEU A 92 18.18 96.03 37.02
CA LEU A 92 19.19 95.74 36.00
C LEU A 92 19.82 94.36 36.18
N LEU A 93 20.08 93.93 37.43
CA LEU A 93 20.55 92.58 37.73
C LEU A 93 19.53 91.51 37.29
N LEU A 94 18.24 91.76 37.51
CA LEU A 94 17.14 90.87 37.13
C LEU A 94 16.99 90.77 35.60
N GLU A 95 17.20 91.88 34.88
CA GLU A 95 17.19 91.95 33.43
C GLU A 95 18.36 91.16 32.82
N ILE A 96 19.60 91.43 33.26
CA ILE A 96 20.82 90.74 32.80
C ILE A 96 20.73 89.23 33.07
N LEU A 97 20.30 88.81 34.26
CA LEU A 97 20.09 87.38 34.54
C LEU A 97 19.00 86.78 33.65
N ASN A 98 17.87 87.47 33.44
CA ASN A 98 16.78 86.94 32.63
C ASN A 98 17.21 86.72 31.17
N ASP A 99 17.99 87.64 30.59
CA ASP A 99 18.48 87.52 29.21
C ASP A 99 19.69 86.58 29.09
N GLU A 100 20.84 86.89 29.71
CA GLU A 100 22.06 86.09 29.52
C GLU A 100 21.93 84.68 30.10
N PHE A 101 21.48 84.57 31.36
CA PHE A 101 21.43 83.28 32.05
C PHE A 101 20.18 82.49 31.64
N TYR A 102 18.98 82.99 31.94
CA TYR A 102 17.77 82.18 31.81
C TYR A 102 17.30 81.98 30.36
N SER A 103 17.49 82.93 29.45
CA SER A 103 17.18 82.72 28.02
C SER A 103 18.09 81.66 27.41
N SER A 104 19.41 81.79 27.62
CA SER A 104 20.42 80.85 27.11
C SER A 104 20.32 79.47 27.77
N TYR A 105 20.19 79.41 29.10
CA TYR A 105 20.07 78.17 29.86
C TYR A 105 18.81 77.40 29.48
N ASN A 106 17.63 78.02 29.50
CA ASN A 106 16.40 77.34 29.11
C ASN A 106 16.46 76.89 27.64
N LYS A 107 16.94 77.72 26.71
CA LYS A 107 17.06 77.34 25.29
C LYS A 107 17.99 76.13 25.07
N LYS A 108 19.10 76.04 25.81
CA LYS A 108 20.03 74.90 25.72
C LYS A 108 19.49 73.66 26.45
N TYR A 109 18.97 73.83 27.66
CA TYR A 109 18.50 72.73 28.51
C TYR A 109 17.20 72.11 27.98
N LEU A 110 16.21 72.91 27.58
CA LEU A 110 14.98 72.41 26.95
C LEU A 110 15.28 71.66 25.65
N LYS A 111 16.21 72.16 24.81
CA LYS A 111 16.62 71.46 23.59
C LYS A 111 17.29 70.11 23.89
N ASN A 112 18.13 70.04 24.93
CA ASN A 112 18.75 68.78 25.34
C ASN A 112 17.70 67.80 25.88
N MET A 113 16.82 68.25 26.78
CA MET A 113 15.72 67.44 27.32
C MET A 113 14.76 66.96 26.22
N GLU A 114 14.44 67.80 25.23
CA GLU A 114 13.64 67.43 24.07
C GLU A 114 14.35 66.36 23.22
N LEU A 115 15.65 66.54 22.93
CA LEU A 115 16.45 65.58 22.18
C LEU A 115 16.59 64.23 22.91
N GLU A 116 16.79 64.26 24.23
CA GLU A 116 16.85 63.07 25.08
C GLU A 116 15.49 62.34 25.10
N ASN A 117 14.38 63.06 25.27
CA ASN A 117 13.02 62.50 25.22
C ASN A 117 12.72 61.87 23.84
N GLN A 118 13.02 62.58 22.74
CA GLN A 118 12.88 62.02 21.39
C GLN A 118 13.78 60.78 21.17
N SER A 119 15.01 60.77 21.73
CA SER A 119 15.89 59.60 21.68
C SER A 119 15.31 58.41 22.45
N HIS A 120 14.73 58.63 23.64
CA HIS A 120 14.06 57.57 24.40
C HIS A 120 12.85 57.00 23.66
N LEU A 121 12.01 57.86 23.07
CA LEU A 121 10.87 57.43 22.25
C LEU A 121 11.31 56.64 21.01
N PHE A 122 12.41 57.06 20.36
CA PHE A 122 12.98 56.34 19.22
C PHE A 122 13.51 54.95 19.62
N HIS A 123 14.25 54.83 20.74
CA HIS A 123 14.73 53.55 21.25
C HIS A 123 13.60 52.61 21.68
N ALA A 124 12.50 53.15 22.23
CA ALA A 124 11.30 52.36 22.54
C ALA A 124 10.69 51.77 21.25
N ALA A 125 10.43 52.61 20.25
CA ALA A 125 9.91 52.16 18.95
C ALA A 125 10.87 51.20 18.22
N GLU A 126 12.20 51.37 18.37
CA GLU A 126 13.19 50.48 17.79
C GLU A 126 13.17 49.09 18.46
N THR A 127 13.07 49.02 19.79
CA THR A 127 12.98 47.74 20.51
C THR A 127 11.65 47.02 20.26
N GLU A 128 10.55 47.77 20.18
CA GLU A 128 9.23 47.26 19.75
C GLU A 128 9.28 46.69 18.33
N LEU A 129 9.83 47.44 17.36
CA LEU A 129 9.93 46.98 15.97
C LEU A 129 10.81 45.73 15.84
N LYS A 130 11.93 45.66 16.57
CA LYS A 130 12.77 44.45 16.66
C LYS A 130 11.99 43.26 17.22
N PHE A 131 11.22 43.46 18.30
CA PHE A 131 10.38 42.43 18.89
C PHE A 131 9.29 41.95 17.93
N ALA A 132 8.60 42.86 17.24
CA ALA A 132 7.57 42.53 16.25
C ALA A 132 8.15 41.73 15.06
N ILE A 133 9.34 42.09 14.58
CA ILE A 133 10.07 41.34 13.53
C ILE A 133 10.49 39.95 14.02
N GLN A 134 11.01 39.84 15.25
CA GLN A 134 11.44 38.57 15.84
C GLN A 134 10.24 37.61 16.02
N ASN A 135 9.17 38.09 16.66
CA ASN A 135 7.93 37.33 16.85
C ASN A 135 7.29 36.91 15.51
N SER A 136 7.33 37.77 14.49
CA SER A 136 6.86 37.44 13.14
C SER A 136 7.67 36.30 12.49
N ARG A 137 9.00 36.29 12.69
CA ARG A 137 9.88 35.22 12.20
C ARG A 137 9.65 33.92 12.96
N GLU A 138 9.54 33.98 14.28
CA GLU A 138 9.29 32.81 15.12
C GLU A 138 7.94 32.15 14.80
N SER A 139 6.87 32.95 14.58
CA SER A 139 5.58 32.42 14.10
C SER A 139 5.72 31.72 12.74
N GLN A 140 6.38 32.35 11.76
CA GLN A 140 6.57 31.75 10.43
C GLN A 140 7.40 30.46 10.47
N LEU A 141 8.45 30.40 11.30
CA LEU A 141 9.26 29.19 11.49
C LEU A 141 8.47 28.08 12.18
N ASN A 142 7.63 28.42 13.17
CA ASN A 142 6.75 27.46 13.83
C ASN A 142 5.70 26.90 12.86
N ASP A 143 5.07 27.74 12.04
CA ASP A 143 4.08 27.31 11.04
C ASP A 143 4.73 26.40 9.98
N GLN A 144 5.94 26.74 9.52
CA GLN A 144 6.74 25.89 8.62
C GLN A 144 7.12 24.55 9.28
N HIS A 145 7.50 24.55 10.56
CA HIS A 145 7.82 23.33 11.31
C HIS A 145 6.58 22.43 11.48
N LEU A 146 5.40 23.00 11.75
CA LEU A 146 4.14 22.26 11.81
C LEU A 146 3.75 21.66 10.45
N GLN A 147 3.98 22.39 9.35
CA GLN A 147 3.76 21.87 7.99
C GLN A 147 4.73 20.74 7.64
N LEU A 148 6.00 20.84 8.04
CA LEU A 148 7.01 19.79 7.87
C LEU A 148 6.64 18.54 8.69
N MET A 149 6.30 18.70 9.98
CA MET A 149 5.88 17.59 10.85
C MET A 149 4.63 16.88 10.29
N LYS A 150 3.69 17.63 9.72
CA LYS A 150 2.53 17.06 9.03
C LYS A 150 2.97 16.28 7.78
N LEU A 151 3.79 16.87 6.91
CA LEU A 151 4.25 16.22 5.68
C LEU A 151 5.02 14.91 5.98
N LEU A 152 5.84 14.90 7.03
CA LEU A 152 6.54 13.70 7.49
C LEU A 152 5.54 12.60 7.88
N ARG A 153 4.55 12.93 8.72
CA ARG A 153 3.47 12.00 9.08
C ARG A 153 2.66 11.51 7.88
N ASP A 154 2.37 12.38 6.91
CA ASP A 154 1.65 12.03 5.69
C ASP A 154 2.50 11.06 4.82
N VAL A 155 3.84 11.23 4.79
CA VAL A 155 4.78 10.30 4.14
C VAL A 155 4.88 8.96 4.87
N ASP A 156 5.02 8.96 6.20
CA ASP A 156 5.06 7.74 7.02
C ASP A 156 3.77 6.92 6.84
N SER A 157 2.61 7.58 6.85
CA SER A 157 1.31 6.94 6.61
C SER A 157 1.18 6.34 5.20
N LEU A 158 1.79 6.96 4.19
CA LEU A 158 1.84 6.41 2.83
C LEU A 158 2.83 5.25 2.71
N HIS A 159 3.94 5.28 3.47
CA HIS A 159 4.87 4.15 3.56
C HIS A 159 4.20 2.92 4.18
N ASP A 160 3.45 3.11 5.27
CA ASP A 160 2.67 2.03 5.90
C ASP A 160 1.54 1.51 4.99
N GLU A 161 0.81 2.37 4.28
CA GLU A 161 -0.20 1.93 3.29
C GLU A 161 0.42 1.11 2.16
N ILE A 162 1.60 1.52 1.65
CA ILE A 162 2.35 0.78 0.63
C ILE A 162 2.85 -0.56 1.19
N ASN A 163 3.35 -0.60 2.43
CA ASN A 163 3.79 -1.83 3.08
C ASN A 163 2.63 -2.81 3.31
N GLU A 164 1.47 -2.33 3.77
CA GLU A 164 0.26 -3.18 3.88
C GLU A 164 -0.15 -3.70 2.50
N MET A 165 -0.22 -2.84 1.48
CA MET A 165 -0.59 -3.20 0.11
C MET A 165 0.35 -4.27 -0.48
N ILE A 166 1.66 -4.14 -0.26
CA ILE A 166 2.70 -5.11 -0.63
C ILE A 166 2.45 -6.46 0.07
N ILE A 167 2.25 -6.45 1.39
CA ILE A 167 2.03 -7.67 2.17
C ILE A 167 0.70 -8.35 1.79
N ASN A 168 -0.36 -7.59 1.52
CA ASN A 168 -1.65 -8.12 1.13
C ASN A 168 -1.59 -8.75 -0.27
N LEU A 169 -1.30 -7.96 -1.31
CA LEU A 169 -1.31 -8.46 -2.69
C LEU A 169 -0.22 -9.51 -2.96
N LEU A 170 1.05 -9.22 -2.62
CA LEU A 170 2.16 -10.11 -2.99
C LEU A 170 2.29 -11.32 -2.07
N GLN A 171 1.93 -11.21 -0.79
CA GLN A 171 2.08 -12.33 0.14
C GLN A 171 0.78 -13.09 0.42
N LYS A 172 -0.38 -12.43 0.52
CA LYS A 172 -1.64 -13.12 0.82
C LYS A 172 -2.26 -13.69 -0.45
N ASP A 173 -2.54 -12.86 -1.45
CA ASP A 173 -3.28 -13.30 -2.64
C ASP A 173 -2.47 -14.32 -3.46
N SER A 174 -1.15 -14.10 -3.63
CA SER A 174 -0.25 -15.10 -4.24
C SER A 174 -0.24 -16.45 -3.50
N LYS A 175 -0.31 -16.47 -2.16
CA LYS A 175 -0.44 -17.72 -1.38
C LYS A 175 -1.83 -18.36 -1.53
N VAL A 176 -2.89 -17.57 -1.71
CA VAL A 176 -4.24 -18.06 -2.00
C VAL A 176 -4.29 -18.69 -3.39
N ASP A 177 -3.78 -18.02 -4.42
CA ASP A 177 -3.73 -18.52 -5.81
C ASP A 177 -2.90 -19.79 -5.94
N PHE A 178 -1.70 -19.83 -5.34
CA PHE A 178 -0.85 -21.02 -5.33
C PHE A 178 -1.54 -22.20 -4.62
N ASN A 179 -2.23 -21.93 -3.50
CA ASN A 179 -2.99 -22.97 -2.79
C ASN A 179 -4.21 -23.42 -3.62
N ASN A 180 -4.89 -22.52 -4.33
CA ASN A 180 -6.00 -22.87 -5.22
C ASN A 180 -5.52 -23.75 -6.38
N GLN A 181 -4.44 -23.37 -7.09
CA GLN A 181 -3.83 -24.20 -8.13
C GLN A 181 -3.39 -25.59 -7.61
N LYS A 182 -2.89 -25.66 -6.37
CA LYS A 182 -2.55 -26.93 -5.71
C LYS A 182 -3.79 -27.78 -5.41
N ILE A 183 -4.89 -27.16 -4.96
CA ILE A 183 -6.17 -27.83 -4.74
C ILE A 183 -6.75 -28.33 -6.07
N GLU A 184 -6.79 -27.50 -7.11
CA GLU A 184 -7.24 -27.85 -8.46
C GLU A 184 -6.43 -29.02 -9.04
N ASN A 185 -5.09 -28.98 -8.99
CA ASN A 185 -4.25 -30.11 -9.38
C ASN A 185 -4.56 -31.38 -8.58
N THR A 186 -4.79 -31.25 -7.26
CA THR A 186 -5.16 -32.38 -6.41
C THR A 186 -6.55 -32.95 -6.75
N LEU A 187 -7.50 -32.10 -7.14
CA LEU A 187 -8.85 -32.50 -7.59
C LEU A 187 -8.80 -33.17 -8.96
N LEU A 188 -8.04 -32.62 -9.91
CA LEU A 188 -7.80 -33.23 -11.23
C LEU A 188 -7.14 -34.60 -11.09
N GLN A 189 -6.11 -34.74 -10.25
CA GLN A 189 -5.50 -36.05 -9.96
C GLN A 189 -6.48 -37.03 -9.31
N LYS A 190 -7.37 -36.57 -8.41
CA LYS A 190 -8.43 -37.39 -7.81
C LYS A 190 -9.46 -37.83 -8.87
N GLN A 191 -9.87 -36.93 -9.76
CA GLN A 191 -10.80 -37.23 -10.86
C GLN A 191 -10.19 -38.24 -11.83
N ILE A 192 -8.93 -38.05 -12.26
CA ILE A 192 -8.21 -39.01 -13.12
C ILE A 192 -8.11 -40.38 -12.44
N LYS A 193 -7.83 -40.44 -11.14
CA LYS A 193 -7.82 -41.71 -10.38
C LYS A 193 -9.20 -42.35 -10.26
N MET A 194 -10.26 -41.56 -10.11
CA MET A 194 -11.64 -42.06 -10.10
C MET A 194 -12.04 -42.61 -11.46
N GLU A 195 -11.74 -41.92 -12.56
CA GLU A 195 -12.03 -42.43 -13.91
C GLU A 195 -11.18 -43.65 -14.28
N LEU A 196 -9.91 -43.69 -13.86
CA LEU A 196 -9.06 -44.88 -14.02
C LEU A 196 -9.64 -46.08 -13.27
N ASN A 197 -10.11 -45.90 -12.03
CA ASN A 197 -10.73 -46.96 -11.24
C ASN A 197 -12.09 -47.39 -11.84
N ASN A 198 -12.91 -46.43 -12.29
CA ASN A 198 -14.16 -46.65 -13.01
C ASN A 198 -13.93 -47.46 -14.30
N CYS A 199 -12.90 -47.10 -15.07
CA CYS A 199 -12.48 -47.82 -16.28
C CYS A 199 -11.98 -49.24 -15.95
N SER A 200 -11.11 -49.40 -14.95
CA SER A 200 -10.63 -50.70 -14.47
C SER A 200 -11.76 -51.62 -14.01
N HIS A 201 -12.73 -51.08 -13.24
CA HIS A 201 -13.93 -51.80 -12.82
C HIS A 201 -14.82 -52.18 -14.00
N LYS A 202 -15.01 -51.29 -14.99
CA LYS A 202 -15.73 -51.57 -16.24
C LYS A 202 -15.04 -52.63 -17.10
N ILE A 203 -13.70 -52.64 -17.14
CA ILE A 203 -12.91 -53.68 -17.83
C ILE A 203 -13.07 -55.01 -17.11
N THR A 204 -12.86 -55.04 -15.79
CA THR A 204 -12.99 -56.27 -14.98
C THR A 204 -14.39 -56.87 -15.06
N THR A 205 -15.44 -56.05 -14.93
CA THR A 205 -16.83 -56.53 -15.05
C THR A 205 -17.19 -56.97 -16.47
N LYS A 206 -16.68 -56.31 -17.53
CA LYS A 206 -16.86 -56.80 -18.91
C LYS A 206 -16.10 -58.10 -19.18
N ILE A 207 -14.84 -58.22 -18.75
CA ILE A 207 -14.06 -59.45 -18.96
C ILE A 207 -14.67 -60.61 -18.17
N LEU A 208 -15.02 -60.41 -16.90
CA LEU A 208 -15.63 -61.44 -16.07
C LEU A 208 -17.06 -61.79 -16.55
N GLY A 209 -17.82 -60.80 -17.01
CA GLY A 209 -19.15 -61.01 -17.60
C GLY A 209 -19.09 -61.77 -18.91
N ASN A 210 -18.21 -61.37 -19.85
CA ASN A 210 -17.99 -62.06 -21.12
C ASN A 210 -17.49 -63.48 -20.90
N THR A 211 -16.37 -63.67 -20.18
CA THR A 211 -15.82 -65.02 -19.94
C THR A 211 -16.80 -65.96 -19.24
N ARG A 212 -17.63 -65.43 -18.32
CA ARG A 212 -18.73 -66.20 -17.73
C ARG A 212 -19.81 -66.55 -18.76
N SER A 213 -20.24 -65.60 -19.57
CA SER A 213 -21.21 -65.82 -20.66
C SER A 213 -20.68 -66.82 -21.69
N ASP A 214 -19.39 -66.78 -22.00
CA ASP A 214 -18.71 -67.70 -22.92
C ASP A 214 -18.68 -69.12 -22.34
N ILE A 215 -18.36 -69.27 -21.04
CA ILE A 215 -18.43 -70.54 -20.32
C ILE A 215 -19.87 -71.10 -20.28
N GLU A 216 -20.86 -70.24 -20.02
CA GLU A 216 -22.28 -70.63 -20.01
C GLU A 216 -22.79 -71.02 -21.42
N ASN A 217 -22.31 -70.32 -22.48
CA ASN A 217 -22.55 -70.67 -23.88
C ASN A 217 -21.86 -71.99 -24.29
N PHE A 218 -20.59 -72.20 -23.93
CA PHE A 218 -19.88 -73.45 -24.18
C PHE A 218 -20.58 -74.64 -23.49
N ARG A 219 -21.11 -74.45 -22.26
CA ARG A 219 -21.92 -75.47 -21.59
C ARG A 219 -23.20 -75.81 -22.39
N TRP A 220 -23.91 -74.81 -22.90
CA TRP A 220 -25.11 -75.00 -23.73
C TRP A 220 -24.82 -75.70 -25.06
N GLN A 221 -23.73 -75.31 -25.74
CA GLN A 221 -23.29 -75.96 -26.97
C GLN A 221 -22.81 -77.40 -26.72
N THR A 222 -22.14 -77.67 -25.59
CA THR A 222 -21.65 -79.00 -25.21
C THR A 222 -22.79 -79.96 -24.90
N THR A 223 -23.81 -79.55 -24.12
CA THR A 223 -24.96 -80.42 -23.84
C THR A 223 -25.78 -80.70 -25.09
N ARG A 224 -26.01 -79.70 -25.95
CA ARG A 224 -26.70 -79.86 -27.24
C ARG A 224 -25.93 -80.78 -28.20
N SER A 225 -24.61 -80.63 -28.28
CA SER A 225 -23.75 -81.46 -29.14
C SER A 225 -23.64 -82.90 -28.63
N GLY A 226 -23.43 -83.09 -27.33
CA GLY A 226 -23.35 -84.41 -26.69
C GLY A 226 -24.63 -85.24 -26.87
N LEU A 227 -25.81 -84.62 -26.76
CA LEU A 227 -27.09 -85.28 -27.03
C LEU A 227 -27.19 -85.78 -28.48
N LEU A 228 -26.74 -84.98 -29.45
CA LEU A 228 -26.70 -85.37 -30.85
C LEU A 228 -25.70 -86.51 -31.10
N ALA A 229 -24.51 -86.46 -30.49
CA ALA A 229 -23.51 -87.51 -30.58
C ALA A 229 -24.03 -88.86 -30.04
N ILE A 230 -24.75 -88.85 -28.91
CA ILE A 230 -25.38 -90.05 -28.34
C ILE A 230 -26.49 -90.58 -29.26
N LEU A 231 -27.33 -89.72 -29.84
CA LEU A 231 -28.34 -90.13 -30.82
C LEU A 231 -27.70 -90.76 -32.05
N VAL A 232 -26.66 -90.14 -32.62
CA VAL A 232 -25.91 -90.67 -33.76
C VAL A 232 -25.29 -92.03 -33.42
N LEU A 233 -24.70 -92.19 -32.22
CA LEU A 233 -24.16 -93.47 -31.76
C LEU A 233 -25.23 -94.57 -31.73
N VAL A 234 -26.41 -94.30 -31.15
CA VAL A 234 -27.53 -95.25 -31.11
C VAL A 234 -28.04 -95.59 -32.50
N PHE A 235 -28.19 -94.60 -33.38
CA PHE A 235 -28.55 -94.83 -34.79
C PHE A 235 -27.48 -95.62 -35.55
N MET A 236 -26.18 -95.42 -35.27
CA MET A 236 -25.09 -96.17 -35.88
C MET A 236 -25.09 -97.63 -35.41
N ILE A 237 -25.26 -97.88 -34.10
CA ILE A 237 -25.37 -99.25 -33.55
C ILE A 237 -26.59 -99.98 -34.13
N MET A 238 -27.77 -99.34 -34.15
CA MET A 238 -28.98 -99.93 -34.73
C MET A 238 -28.86 -100.13 -36.25
N GLY A 239 -28.29 -99.15 -36.95
CA GLY A 239 -28.04 -99.16 -38.39
C GLY A 239 -27.07 -100.27 -38.79
N GLY A 240 -25.90 -100.33 -38.15
CA GLY A 240 -24.91 -101.38 -38.33
C GLY A 240 -25.45 -102.77 -38.00
N ALA A 241 -26.19 -102.92 -36.89
CA ALA A 241 -26.87 -104.18 -36.58
C ALA A 241 -27.95 -104.55 -37.61
N SER A 242 -28.59 -103.58 -38.28
CA SER A 242 -29.52 -103.85 -39.38
C SER A 242 -28.79 -104.20 -40.70
N PHE A 243 -27.64 -103.57 -40.95
CA PHE A 243 -26.81 -103.80 -42.14
C PHE A 243 -26.13 -105.17 -42.07
N SER A 244 -25.50 -105.52 -40.94
CA SER A 244 -24.95 -106.86 -40.72
C SER A 244 -26.01 -107.95 -40.81
N ARG A 245 -27.26 -107.71 -40.38
CA ARG A 245 -28.38 -108.66 -40.59
C ARG A 245 -28.80 -108.79 -42.06
N ARG A 246 -28.63 -107.75 -42.89
CA ARG A 246 -28.84 -107.83 -44.34
C ARG A 246 -27.69 -108.53 -45.07
N VAL A 247 -26.43 -108.28 -44.67
CA VAL A 247 -25.23 -108.91 -45.25
C VAL A 247 -25.09 -110.39 -44.83
N ALA A 248 -25.50 -110.74 -43.61
CA ALA A 248 -25.59 -112.13 -43.15
C ALA A 248 -26.66 -112.94 -43.89
N ALA A 249 -27.63 -112.29 -44.54
CA ALA A 249 -28.63 -112.95 -45.39
C ALA A 249 -28.12 -113.23 -46.82
N SER A 250 -26.87 -112.85 -47.16
CA SER A 250 -26.31 -112.96 -48.51
C SER A 250 -24.87 -113.50 -48.54
N ASN A 251 -24.58 -114.57 -47.81
CA ASN A 251 -23.28 -115.25 -47.85
C ASN A 251 -23.42 -116.78 -47.94
N VAL A 252 -22.88 -117.36 -49.02
CA VAL A 252 -22.65 -118.80 -49.19
C VAL A 252 -21.14 -119.04 -49.07
N PRO A 253 -20.65 -119.96 -48.22
CA PRO A 253 -19.21 -120.14 -48.00
C PRO A 253 -18.56 -121.02 -49.09
N VAL A 254 -17.38 -120.61 -49.55
CA VAL A 254 -16.47 -121.43 -50.37
C VAL A 254 -15.05 -121.32 -49.79
N GLN A 255 -14.30 -122.42 -49.80
CA GLN A 255 -13.03 -122.56 -49.07
C GLN A 255 -11.80 -122.58 -49.99
N VAL A 256 -10.70 -122.04 -49.43
CA VAL A 256 -9.33 -122.59 -49.42
C VAL A 256 -8.78 -123.30 -50.67
N THR A 257 -7.62 -122.85 -51.15
CA THR A 257 -6.43 -123.70 -51.42
C THR A 257 -5.17 -122.84 -51.33
N LEU A 258 -4.17 -123.28 -50.56
CA LEU A 258 -2.80 -122.75 -50.63
C LEU A 258 -1.96 -123.65 -51.55
N HIS A 259 -0.89 -123.11 -52.11
CA HIS A 259 0.21 -123.93 -52.63
C HIS A 259 1.54 -123.42 -52.06
N THR A 260 2.33 -124.33 -51.52
CA THR A 260 3.72 -124.14 -51.07
C THR A 260 4.66 -124.35 -52.29
N VAL A 261 5.95 -123.97 -52.29
CA VAL A 261 7.04 -124.40 -51.40
C VAL A 261 8.23 -123.40 -51.45
N ASN A 262 8.83 -123.13 -50.28
CA ASN A 262 10.13 -122.46 -50.03
C ASN A 262 11.27 -123.52 -49.99
N PRO A 263 12.58 -123.22 -49.83
CA PRO A 263 13.23 -121.99 -49.34
C PRO A 263 14.40 -121.57 -50.29
N GLU A 264 15.64 -121.11 -49.97
CA GLU A 264 16.52 -120.80 -48.80
C GLU A 264 17.63 -119.83 -49.38
N GLU A 265 18.67 -119.28 -48.74
CA GLU A 265 19.28 -119.36 -47.40
C GLU A 265 20.08 -118.06 -47.09
N GLY A 266 19.82 -117.41 -45.94
CA GLY A 266 20.77 -116.54 -45.21
C GLY A 266 21.23 -115.18 -45.80
N ASP A 267 21.68 -114.21 -45.01
CA ASP A 267 21.50 -114.01 -43.56
C ASP A 267 21.78 -112.53 -43.16
N ARG A 268 21.55 -112.20 -41.89
CA ARG A 268 21.90 -111.00 -41.06
C ARG A 268 23.12 -110.13 -41.49
N ASP A 269 23.24 -108.84 -41.13
CA ASP A 269 22.71 -108.14 -39.94
C ASP A 269 22.60 -106.58 -40.05
N GLU A 270 22.25 -105.93 -38.93
CA GLU A 270 22.29 -104.50 -38.49
C GLU A 270 23.12 -103.44 -39.28
N GLY A 271 22.69 -102.15 -39.26
CA GLY A 271 23.50 -101.02 -39.76
C GLY A 271 22.81 -99.63 -39.86
N ASP A 272 22.87 -98.84 -38.78
CA ASP A 272 22.30 -97.49 -38.57
C ASP A 272 22.88 -96.31 -39.42
N THR A 273 22.04 -95.26 -39.60
CA THR A 273 22.30 -93.79 -39.79
C THR A 273 23.10 -93.20 -40.97
N GLU A 274 22.73 -91.94 -41.28
CA GLU A 274 23.54 -90.84 -41.93
C GLU A 274 24.06 -91.11 -43.37
N GLU A 275 24.43 -90.14 -44.22
CA GLU A 275 24.23 -88.66 -44.28
C GLU A 275 23.61 -88.35 -45.69
N GLU A 276 23.62 -87.21 -46.40
CA GLU A 276 24.22 -85.86 -46.35
C GLU A 276 23.23 -84.87 -47.06
N ASP A 277 23.56 -83.58 -47.21
CA ASP A 277 22.75 -82.56 -47.93
C ASP A 277 22.95 -82.55 -49.47
N GLU A 278 22.03 -81.91 -50.23
CA GLU A 278 22.45 -80.90 -51.23
C GLU A 278 21.32 -79.94 -51.69
N ASN A 279 21.54 -78.64 -51.46
CA ASN A 279 21.07 -77.44 -52.20
C ASN A 279 19.57 -77.05 -52.18
#